data_AF-A0A7K3H7R2-F1
#
_entry.id   AF-A0A7K3H7R2-F1
#
_cell.length_a   1.000
_cell.length_b   1.000
_cell.length_c   1.000
_cell.angle_alpha   90.00
_cell.angle_beta   90.00
_cell.angle_gamma   90.00
#
_symmetry.space_group_name_H-M   'P 1'
#
loop_
_entity.id
_entity.type
_entity.pdbx_description
1 polymer ?
#
loop_
_entity_poly.entity_id
_entity_poly.type
_entity_poly.pdbx_seq_one_letter_code
_entity_poly.pdbx_strand_id
1 'polypeptide(L)'
;LKGSTTLVAAADGPVRANPTGTGWLATAGTGDVLSGLTASLLAAGLEPRDAASAGAYLHGLAGRLAAGRTGAPVGASDVAAALVTAWRDVASATA
;
A
#
# COMPACT_ATOMS: atom_id res chain seq x y z
N LEU A 1 -2.19 11.68 2.27
CA LEU A 1 -3.42 11.86 1.47
C LEU A 1 -3.59 10.68 0.54
N LYS A 2 -4.62 9.83 0.78
CA LYS A 2 -4.88 8.64 -0.05
C LYS A 2 -5.62 9.02 -1.34
N GLY A 3 -5.30 8.33 -2.43
CA GLY A 3 -5.93 8.52 -3.75
C GLY A 3 -5.38 7.51 -4.75
N SER A 4 -5.69 7.70 -6.04
CA SER A 4 -5.04 6.93 -7.12
C SER A 4 -3.52 7.13 -7.12
N THR A 5 -3.08 8.33 -6.74
CA THR A 5 -1.72 8.61 -6.28
C THR A 5 -1.79 8.99 -4.81
N THR A 6 -1.14 8.19 -3.95
CA THR A 6 -1.06 8.51 -2.52
C THR A 6 0.10 9.47 -2.29
N LEU A 7 -0.17 10.57 -1.59
CA LEU A 7 0.86 11.54 -1.19
C LEU A 7 1.21 11.36 0.29
N VAL A 8 2.49 11.24 0.58
CA VAL A 8 3.06 11.18 1.94
C VAL A 8 3.83 12.47 2.19
N ALA A 9 3.29 13.32 3.05
CA ALA A 9 3.90 14.57 3.47
C ALA A 9 4.45 14.43 4.90
N ALA A 10 5.56 15.08 5.18
CA ALA A 10 6.08 15.29 6.52
C ALA A 10 6.06 16.80 6.82
N ALA A 11 6.32 17.18 8.07
CA ALA A 11 6.42 18.60 8.46
C ALA A 11 7.56 19.31 7.71
N ASP A 12 8.57 18.55 7.29
CA ASP A 12 9.75 18.99 6.59
C ASP A 12 10.06 18.16 5.33
N GLY A 13 10.70 18.81 4.36
CA GLY A 13 11.14 18.19 3.12
C GLY A 13 10.02 17.92 2.09
N PRO A 14 10.38 17.28 0.96
CA PRO A 14 9.48 17.15 -0.19
C PRO A 14 8.35 16.15 0.02
N VAL A 15 7.19 16.35 -0.60
CA VAL A 15 6.13 15.33 -0.58
C VAL A 15 6.55 14.11 -1.40
N ARG A 16 6.39 12.91 -0.86
CA ARG A 16 6.60 11.66 -1.61
C ARG A 16 5.29 11.26 -2.28
N ALA A 17 5.33 10.97 -3.58
CA ALA A 17 4.19 10.51 -4.34
C ALA A 17 4.31 9.01 -4.66
N ASN A 18 3.27 8.26 -4.37
CA ASN A 18 3.17 6.84 -4.70
C ASN A 18 2.13 6.62 -5.80
N PRO A 19 2.54 6.32 -7.05
CA PRO A 19 1.64 6.10 -8.17
C PRO A 19 1.18 4.63 -8.27
N THR A 20 1.52 3.74 -7.35
CA THR A 20 1.10 2.32 -7.42
C THR A 20 -0.39 2.12 -7.13
N GLY A 21 -1.08 3.14 -6.62
CA GLY A 21 -2.53 3.10 -6.46
C GLY A 21 -3.26 2.78 -7.78
N THR A 22 -4.49 2.29 -7.64
CA THR A 22 -5.37 1.90 -8.75
C THR A 22 -6.80 2.25 -8.36
N GLY A 23 -7.64 2.55 -9.36
CA GLY A 23 -9.07 2.83 -9.15
C GLY A 23 -9.81 1.66 -8.47
N TRP A 24 -9.31 0.43 -8.60
CA TRP A 24 -9.87 -0.75 -7.95
C TRP A 24 -9.77 -0.74 -6.42
N LEU A 25 -8.91 0.12 -5.86
CA LEU A 25 -8.80 0.32 -4.41
C LEU A 25 -9.85 1.28 -3.85
N ALA A 26 -10.69 1.90 -4.69
CA ALA A 26 -11.79 2.77 -4.28
C ALA A 26 -13.00 1.99 -3.74
N THR A 27 -12.76 0.91 -3.01
CA THR A 27 -13.77 0.06 -2.36
C THR A 27 -13.70 0.22 -0.84
N ALA A 28 -14.80 -0.05 -0.15
CA ALA A 28 -14.87 0.07 1.29
C ALA A 28 -13.85 -0.86 1.99
N GLY A 29 -13.20 -0.35 3.05
CA GLY A 29 -12.28 -1.12 3.89
C GLY A 29 -10.82 -1.21 3.40
N THR A 30 -10.51 -0.87 2.14
CA THR A 30 -9.11 -0.88 1.67
C THR A 30 -8.25 0.14 2.43
N GLY A 31 -8.85 1.26 2.84
CA GLY A 31 -8.22 2.24 3.72
C GLY A 31 -7.83 1.67 5.09
N ASP A 32 -8.59 0.71 5.62
CA ASP A 32 -8.28 0.06 6.90
C ASP A 32 -7.08 -0.88 6.73
N VAL A 33 -6.99 -1.58 5.59
CA VAL A 33 -5.81 -2.40 5.22
C VAL A 33 -4.56 -1.52 5.13
N LEU A 34 -4.63 -0.37 4.45
CA LEU A 34 -3.52 0.58 4.37
C LEU A 34 -3.10 1.09 5.76
N SER A 35 -4.06 1.44 6.61
CA SER A 35 -3.80 1.98 7.94
C SER A 35 -3.19 0.91 8.86
N GLY A 36 -3.72 -0.32 8.84
CA GLY A 36 -3.19 -1.45 9.58
C GLY A 36 -1.77 -1.81 9.14
N LEU A 37 -1.52 -1.88 7.83
CA LEU A 37 -0.18 -2.12 7.29
C LEU A 37 0.82 -1.04 7.74
N THR A 38 0.43 0.23 7.65
CA THR A 38 1.27 1.36 8.08
C THR A 38 1.58 1.27 9.58
N ALA A 39 0.58 0.95 10.40
CA ALA A 39 0.75 0.76 11.83
C ALA A 39 1.68 -0.42 12.17
N SER A 40 1.57 -1.54 11.45
CA SER A 40 2.47 -2.68 11.62
C SER A 40 3.92 -2.33 11.27
N LEU A 41 4.14 -1.53 10.22
CA LEU A 41 5.48 -1.07 9.84
C LEU A 41 6.10 -0.12 10.87
N LEU A 42 5.27 0.80 11.42
CA LEU A 42 5.66 1.63 12.56
C LEU A 42 6.07 0.77 13.77
N ALA A 43 5.24 -0.23 14.12
CA ALA A 43 5.52 -1.14 15.23
C ALA A 43 6.78 -1.99 15.01
N ALA A 44 7.14 -2.27 13.75
CA ALA A 44 8.38 -2.93 13.38
C ALA A 44 9.61 -2.00 13.42
N GLY A 45 9.45 -0.70 13.71
CA GLY A 45 10.53 0.26 13.91
C GLY A 45 10.86 1.14 12.71
N LEU A 46 10.01 1.18 11.67
CA LEU A 46 10.21 2.14 10.58
C LEU A 46 9.85 3.56 11.03
N GLU A 47 10.64 4.53 10.57
CA GLU A 47 10.32 5.95 10.72
C GLU A 47 8.95 6.28 10.09
N PRO A 48 8.15 7.21 10.64
CA PRO A 48 6.76 7.42 10.20
C PRO A 48 6.60 7.70 8.71
N ARG A 49 7.50 8.49 8.13
CA ARG A 49 7.48 8.81 6.70
C ARG A 49 7.79 7.59 5.84
N ASP A 50 8.70 6.74 6.29
CA ASP A 50 9.08 5.51 5.59
C ASP A 50 8.00 4.44 5.72
N ALA A 51 7.43 4.26 6.91
CA ALA A 51 6.29 3.37 7.15
C ALA A 51 5.10 3.75 6.27
N ALA A 52 4.74 5.04 6.19
CA ALA A 52 3.66 5.51 5.32
C ALA A 52 3.98 5.33 3.83
N SER A 53 5.24 5.53 3.42
CA SER A 53 5.67 5.37 2.02
C SER A 53 5.63 3.90 1.60
N ALA A 54 6.23 3.01 2.40
CA ALA A 54 6.24 1.58 2.17
C ALA A 54 4.82 0.99 2.24
N GLY A 55 4.03 1.38 3.24
CA GLY A 55 2.64 0.98 3.38
C GLY A 55 1.80 1.37 2.17
N ALA A 56 1.92 2.62 1.68
CA ALA A 56 1.23 3.06 0.48
C ALA A 56 1.64 2.26 -0.77
N TYR A 57 2.95 2.01 -0.93
CA TYR A 57 3.48 1.27 -2.07
C TYR A 57 2.97 -0.18 -2.09
N LEU A 58 3.13 -0.90 -0.98
CA LEU A 58 2.71 -2.30 -0.81
C LEU A 58 1.21 -2.47 -0.95
N HIS A 59 0.41 -1.56 -0.37
CA HIS A 59 -1.04 -1.56 -0.53
C HIS A 59 -1.46 -1.37 -2.00
N GLY A 60 -0.82 -0.44 -2.72
CA GLY A 60 -1.06 -0.24 -4.16
C GLY A 60 -0.70 -1.47 -4.99
N LEU A 61 0.47 -2.06 -4.74
CA LEU A 61 0.92 -3.28 -5.41
C LEU A 61 -0.01 -4.47 -5.13
N ALA A 62 -0.40 -4.68 -3.88
CA ALA A 62 -1.36 -5.71 -3.50
C ALA A 62 -2.72 -5.53 -4.20
N GLY A 63 -3.20 -4.30 -4.32
CA GLY A 63 -4.40 -3.99 -5.10
C GLY A 63 -4.28 -4.36 -6.58
N ARG A 64 -3.12 -4.10 -7.21
CA ARG A 64 -2.87 -4.51 -8.60
C ARG A 64 -2.80 -6.02 -8.75
N LEU A 65 -2.10 -6.70 -7.84
CA LEU A 65 -1.99 -8.16 -7.85
C LEU A 65 -3.35 -8.84 -7.66
N ALA A 66 -4.15 -8.35 -6.72
CA ALA A 66 -5.50 -8.86 -6.48
C ALA A 66 -6.40 -8.64 -7.71
N ALA A 67 -6.39 -7.44 -8.28
CA ALA A 67 -7.22 -7.12 -9.45
C ALA A 67 -6.77 -7.89 -10.70
N GLY A 68 -5.45 -8.13 -10.87
CA GLY A 68 -4.91 -8.91 -11.98
C GLY A 68 -5.36 -10.38 -11.97
N ARG A 69 -5.72 -10.94 -10.81
CA ARG A 69 -6.23 -12.32 -10.69
C ARG A 69 -7.69 -12.46 -11.13
N THR A 70 -8.49 -11.41 -10.95
CA THR A 70 -9.95 -11.45 -11.18
C THR A 70 -10.39 -10.67 -12.41
N GLY A 71 -9.58 -9.70 -12.87
CA GLY A 71 -9.98 -8.73 -13.89
C GLY A 71 -11.08 -7.77 -13.43
N ALA A 72 -11.31 -7.65 -12.12
CA ALA A 72 -12.48 -6.99 -11.53
C ALA A 72 -12.08 -6.08 -10.34
N PRO A 73 -12.99 -5.19 -9.86
CA PRO A 73 -12.81 -4.50 -8.58
C PRO A 73 -12.46 -5.46 -7.44
N VAL A 74 -11.66 -5.01 -6.48
CA VAL A 74 -11.20 -5.83 -5.34
C VAL A 74 -11.73 -5.29 -4.02
N GLY A 75 -12.07 -6.19 -3.11
CA GLY A 75 -12.44 -5.84 -1.74
C GLY A 75 -11.22 -5.74 -0.82
N ALA A 76 -11.43 -5.23 0.40
CA ALA A 76 -10.40 -5.13 1.42
C ALA A 76 -9.73 -6.49 1.71
N SER A 77 -10.50 -7.58 1.78
CA SER A 77 -9.98 -8.92 2.04
C SER A 77 -9.07 -9.44 0.92
N ASP A 78 -9.39 -9.14 -0.35
CA ASP A 78 -8.56 -9.53 -1.49
C ASP A 78 -7.20 -8.82 -1.45
N VAL A 79 -7.23 -7.51 -1.13
CA VAL A 79 -6.01 -6.71 -0.97
C VAL A 79 -5.17 -7.23 0.19
N ALA A 80 -5.78 -7.51 1.34
CA ALA A 80 -5.08 -8.07 2.50
C ALA A 80 -4.44 -9.42 2.19
N ALA A 81 -5.14 -10.32 1.49
CA ALA A 81 -4.61 -11.61 1.07
C ALA A 81 -3.44 -11.48 0.08
N ALA A 82 -3.40 -10.42 -0.73
CA ALA A 82 -2.33 -10.16 -1.67
C ALA A 82 -1.08 -9.50 -1.06
N LEU A 83 -1.13 -8.99 0.18
CA LEU A 83 -0.01 -8.30 0.83
C LEU A 83 1.24 -9.17 0.97
N VAL A 84 1.09 -10.46 1.29
CA VAL A 84 2.23 -11.37 1.43
C VAL A 84 2.97 -11.54 0.11
N THR A 85 2.24 -11.64 -1.00
CA THR A 85 2.85 -11.70 -2.34
C THR A 85 3.56 -10.38 -2.64
N ALA A 86 2.89 -9.24 -2.46
CA ALA A 86 3.48 -7.92 -2.68
C ALA A 86 4.77 -7.72 -1.86
N TRP A 87 4.79 -8.16 -0.59
CA TRP A 87 5.96 -8.09 0.27
C TRP A 87 7.13 -8.92 -0.27
N ARG A 88 6.87 -10.17 -0.67
CA ARG A 88 7.89 -11.07 -1.21
C ARG A 88 8.49 -10.53 -2.50
N ASP A 89 7.67 -9.95 -3.38
CA ASP A 89 8.13 -9.35 -4.64
C ASP A 89 9.09 -8.17 -4.38
N VAL A 90 8.81 -7.34 -3.37
CA VAL A 90 9.69 -6.23 -3.00
C VAL A 90 10.97 -6.73 -2.35
N ALA A 91 10.87 -7.67 -1.41
CA ALA A 91 12.02 -8.19 -0.67
C ALA A 91 12.99 -8.97 -1.57
N SER A 92 12.49 -9.67 -2.58
CA SER A 92 13.34 -10.40 -3.54
C SER A 92 14.03 -9.48 -4.54
N ALA A 93 13.45 -8.32 -4.86
CA ALA A 93 14.06 -7.33 -5.74
C ALA A 93 15.24 -6.57 -5.07
N THR A 94 15.37 -6.67 -3.75
CA THR A 94 16.44 -6.04 -2.96
C THR A 94 17.57 -6.98 -2.55
N ALA A 95 17.50 -8.26 -2.93
CA ALA A 95 18.51 -9.29 -2.68
C ALA A 95 19.39 -9.51 -3.92
#